data_AF-A0A371J3D5-F1
#
_entry.id   AF-A0A371J3D5-F1
#
_cell.length_a   1.000
_cell.length_b   1.000
_cell.length_c   1.000
_cell.angle_alpha   90.00
_cell.angle_beta   90.00
_cell.angle_gamma   90.00
#
_symmetry.space_group_name_H-M   'P 1'
#
loop_
_entity.id
_entity.type
_entity.pdbx_description
1 polymer ?
#
loop_
_entity_poly.entity_id
_entity_poly.type
_entity_poly.pdbx_seq_one_letter_code
_entity_poly.pdbx_strand_id
1 'polypeptide(L)'
;MKRQLEIDYSFGYIFDKSKLIVMYPVGSNIMDEEEYEMEVEVAFLEDGIEAAFQENDIKEANITMKPLEMFLMKPGKVIPFVTAIKDANTKEEIPKLIREFDEEYEIKEDYLKKGYEIKDVYYVFENVVKYIPEENIDTLNILKVESNKFDFEGLIKATQENLDDVMDKNAVIKDMKKSELTNRLYVKSDAKESNARYVVFATKDSSFIDDIICADKEAIKDIGCDIGDLEINNTMDCGYIIEEKDGYITAKIANFNSETSNKNQIAQILDYSGVLKTKMINFINIFTK
;
A
#
# COMPACT_ATOMS: atom_id res chain seq x y z
N MET A 1 -6.73 30.39 37.59
CA MET A 1 -7.04 30.02 36.20
C MET A 1 -7.76 28.69 36.26
N LYS A 2 -8.81 28.50 35.46
CA LYS A 2 -9.38 27.16 35.30
C LYS A 2 -8.31 26.26 34.67
N ARG A 3 -8.28 24.99 35.09
CA ARG A 3 -7.35 24.04 34.53
C ARG A 3 -7.76 23.73 33.09
N GLN A 4 -6.78 23.69 32.20
CA GLN A 4 -7.00 23.39 30.79
C GLN A 4 -6.29 22.09 30.46
N LEU A 5 -6.95 21.24 29.69
CA LEU A 5 -6.41 20.00 29.20
C LEU A 5 -5.89 20.21 27.78
N GLU A 6 -4.74 19.62 27.48
CA GLU A 6 -4.22 19.46 26.13
C GLU A 6 -4.30 17.98 25.76
N ILE A 7 -5.05 17.67 24.71
CA ILE A 7 -5.33 16.31 24.25
C ILE A 7 -4.57 16.10 22.94
N ASP A 8 -3.64 15.15 22.91
CA ASP A 8 -2.82 14.85 21.74
C ASP A 8 -3.42 13.70 20.93
N TYR A 9 -3.66 13.93 19.65
CA TYR A 9 -4.27 12.96 18.76
C TYR A 9 -3.25 12.36 17.78
N SER A 10 -3.50 11.12 17.36
CA SER A 10 -2.73 10.44 16.32
C SER A 10 -3.63 9.61 15.41
N PHE A 11 -3.22 9.44 14.16
CA PHE A 11 -3.78 8.44 13.27
C PHE A 11 -3.00 7.15 13.37
N GLY A 12 -3.68 6.06 13.70
CA GLY A 12 -3.14 4.71 13.65
C GLY A 12 -3.48 4.02 12.35
N TYR A 13 -2.47 3.77 11.53
CA TYR A 13 -2.58 3.04 10.28
C TYR A 13 -2.40 1.55 10.54
N ILE A 14 -3.43 0.74 10.24
CA ILE A 14 -3.47 -0.68 10.57
C ILE A 14 -2.92 -1.52 9.41
N PHE A 15 -1.76 -2.12 9.62
CA PHE A 15 -1.13 -3.07 8.70
C PHE A 15 -1.37 -4.51 9.20
N ASP A 16 -2.46 -5.11 8.73
CA ASP A 16 -2.96 -6.40 9.24
C ASP A 16 -1.98 -7.55 9.08
N LYS A 17 -1.24 -7.58 7.97
CA LYS A 17 -0.27 -8.63 7.65
C LYS A 17 0.95 -8.61 8.56
N SER A 18 1.31 -7.41 9.03
CA SER A 18 2.40 -7.19 9.97
C SER A 18 1.93 -7.25 11.42
N LYS A 19 0.62 -7.35 11.68
CA LYS A 19 0.02 -7.14 13.01
C LYS A 19 0.59 -5.87 13.66
N LEU A 20 0.55 -4.77 12.92
CA LEU A 20 1.16 -3.50 13.33
C LEU A 20 0.17 -2.34 13.14
N ILE A 21 0.14 -1.44 14.11
CA ILE A 21 -0.47 -0.11 13.99
C ILE A 21 0.65 0.92 14.07
N VAL A 22 0.77 1.71 13.02
CA VAL A 22 1.75 2.80 12.97
C VAL A 22 1.05 4.11 13.28
N MET A 23 1.47 4.77 14.36
CA MET A 23 0.89 6.02 14.83
C MET A 23 1.62 7.21 14.21
N TYR A 24 0.85 8.07 13.54
CA TYR A 24 1.28 9.38 13.06
C TYR A 24 0.62 10.48 13.91
N PRO A 25 1.38 11.34 14.60
CA PRO A 25 0.82 12.44 15.38
C PRO A 25 0.21 13.52 14.48
N VAL A 26 -0.99 13.98 14.81
CA VAL A 26 -1.77 14.91 13.95
C VAL A 26 -2.09 16.24 14.60
N GLY A 27 -1.76 16.41 15.88
CA GLY A 27 -1.90 17.66 16.59
C GLY A 27 -2.53 17.49 17.96
N SER A 28 -2.85 18.62 18.59
CA SER A 28 -3.49 18.66 19.89
C SER A 28 -4.62 19.66 19.95
N ASN A 29 -5.58 19.42 20.83
CA ASN A 29 -6.65 20.37 21.15
C ASN A 29 -6.52 20.82 22.61
N ILE A 30 -6.87 22.08 22.89
CA ILE A 30 -6.88 22.64 24.24
C ILE A 30 -8.31 22.99 24.63
N MET A 31 -8.77 22.49 25.76
CA MET A 31 -10.11 22.76 26.30
C MET A 31 -10.09 22.92 27.81
N ASP A 32 -11.12 23.54 28.37
CA ASP A 32 -11.29 23.65 29.81
C ASP A 32 -11.63 22.27 30.40
N GLU A 33 -11.01 21.87 31.53
CA GLU A 33 -11.26 20.57 32.18
C GLU A 33 -12.74 20.39 32.59
N GLU A 34 -13.45 21.50 32.86
CA GLU A 34 -14.89 21.50 33.18
C GLU A 34 -15.79 21.23 31.96
N GLU A 35 -15.27 21.40 30.73
CA GLU A 35 -15.98 21.17 29.46
C GLU A 35 -15.60 19.83 28.82
N TYR A 36 -14.62 19.12 29.39
CA TYR A 36 -14.18 17.82 28.89
C TYR A 36 -15.20 16.73 29.23
N GLU A 37 -15.87 16.22 28.20
CA GLU A 37 -16.76 15.06 28.27
C GLU A 37 -16.14 13.92 27.46
N MET A 38 -15.62 12.91 28.15
CA MET A 38 -14.89 11.79 27.56
C MET A 38 -15.73 11.02 26.54
N GLU A 39 -16.99 10.76 26.89
CA GLU A 39 -17.94 10.03 26.06
C GLU A 39 -18.25 10.77 24.76
N VAL A 40 -18.22 12.11 24.79
CA VAL A 40 -18.40 12.94 23.59
C VAL A 40 -17.16 12.84 22.69
N GLU A 41 -15.96 12.94 23.26
CA GLU A 41 -14.71 12.77 22.51
C GLU A 41 -14.64 11.38 21.86
N VAL A 42 -14.99 10.33 22.59
CA VAL A 42 -15.04 8.96 22.07
C VAL A 42 -16.02 8.85 20.90
N ALA A 43 -17.24 9.36 21.05
CA ALA A 43 -18.25 9.31 19.98
C ALA A 43 -17.78 10.02 18.69
N PHE A 44 -17.08 11.15 18.81
CA PHE A 44 -16.50 11.84 17.65
C PHE A 44 -15.42 11.00 16.96
N LEU A 45 -14.56 10.31 17.72
CA LEU A 45 -13.51 9.47 17.17
C LEU A 45 -14.04 8.18 16.52
N GLU A 46 -15.13 7.63 17.05
CA GLU A 46 -15.80 6.43 16.50
C GLU A 46 -16.36 6.67 15.09
N ASP A 47 -16.78 7.90 14.79
CA ASP A 47 -17.25 8.30 13.45
C ASP A 47 -16.14 8.29 12.38
N GLY A 48 -14.88 8.16 12.80
CA GLY A 48 -13.72 8.02 11.92
C GLY A 48 -12.94 9.32 11.69
N ILE A 49 -11.79 9.20 11.01
CA ILE A 49 -10.86 10.33 10.87
C ILE A 49 -11.44 11.45 9.99
N GLU A 50 -12.27 11.11 9.01
CA GLU A 50 -12.88 12.06 8.08
C GLU A 50 -13.93 12.95 8.75
N ALA A 51 -14.57 12.45 9.82
CA ALA A 51 -15.52 13.20 10.62
C ALA A 51 -14.81 14.04 11.70
N ALA A 52 -13.76 13.49 12.30
CA ALA A 52 -13.09 14.08 13.46
C ALA A 52 -11.97 15.09 13.11
N PHE A 53 -11.39 15.04 11.91
CA PHE A 53 -10.19 15.81 11.57
C PHE A 53 -10.30 16.58 10.25
N GLN A 54 -9.43 17.57 10.06
CA GLN A 54 -9.41 18.34 8.83
C GLN A 54 -8.83 17.53 7.67
N GLU A 55 -9.35 17.74 6.47
CA GLU A 55 -8.90 17.06 5.25
C GLU A 55 -7.40 17.22 5.00
N ASN A 56 -6.83 18.39 5.35
CA ASN A 56 -5.40 18.65 5.18
C ASN A 56 -4.52 17.78 6.09
N ASP A 57 -4.94 17.55 7.34
CA ASP A 57 -4.19 16.72 8.30
C ASP A 57 -4.16 15.26 7.83
N ILE A 58 -5.32 14.77 7.35
CA ILE A 58 -5.45 13.43 6.74
C ILE A 58 -4.55 13.30 5.52
N LYS A 59 -4.55 14.30 4.64
CA LYS A 59 -3.72 14.31 3.44
C LYS A 59 -2.24 14.29 3.77
N GLU A 60 -1.79 15.10 4.72
CA GLU A 60 -0.39 15.15 5.15
C GLU A 60 0.07 13.81 5.76
N ALA A 61 -0.75 13.24 6.66
CA ALA A 61 -0.47 11.96 7.27
C ALA A 61 -0.38 10.84 6.21
N ASN A 62 -1.31 10.79 5.27
CA ASN A 62 -1.31 9.81 4.18
C ASN A 62 -0.06 9.91 3.29
N ILE A 63 0.39 11.13 2.97
CA ILE A 63 1.63 11.34 2.20
C ILE A 63 2.83 10.82 2.98
N THR A 64 2.92 11.13 4.28
CA THR A 64 4.02 10.67 5.13
C THR A 64 4.05 9.15 5.27
N MET A 65 2.89 8.52 5.35
CA MET A 65 2.76 7.07 5.51
C MET A 65 2.98 6.27 4.24
N LYS A 66 2.77 6.89 3.07
CA LYS A 66 2.84 6.25 1.76
C LYS A 66 4.08 5.38 1.53
N PRO A 67 5.31 5.80 1.91
CA PRO A 67 6.50 4.98 1.68
C PRO A 67 6.49 3.64 2.43
N LEU A 68 5.75 3.51 3.54
CA LEU A 68 5.66 2.25 4.29
C LEU A 68 4.85 1.19 3.54
N GLU A 69 3.92 1.57 2.66
CA GLU A 69 3.08 0.63 1.89
C GLU A 69 3.92 -0.26 0.96
N MET A 70 5.10 0.19 0.55
CA MET A 70 6.05 -0.61 -0.24
C MET A 70 6.55 -1.85 0.52
N PHE A 71 6.61 -1.78 1.85
CA PHE A 71 7.17 -2.82 2.71
C PHE A 71 6.10 -3.56 3.50
N LEU A 72 5.08 -2.84 3.96
CA LEU A 72 4.05 -3.33 4.89
C LEU A 72 2.70 -3.60 4.19
N MET A 73 2.61 -3.34 2.89
CA MET A 73 1.36 -3.30 2.11
C MET A 73 0.46 -2.12 2.48
N LYS A 74 -0.61 -1.90 1.72
CA LYS A 74 -1.56 -0.83 2.01
C LYS A 74 -2.24 -1.09 3.37
N PRO A 75 -2.38 -0.06 4.23
CA PRO A 75 -3.10 -0.22 5.48
C PRO A 75 -4.58 -0.52 5.20
N GLY A 76 -5.17 -1.45 5.96
CA GLY A 76 -6.56 -1.88 5.78
C GLY A 76 -7.57 -0.85 6.32
N LYS A 77 -7.16 -0.09 7.33
CA LYS A 77 -7.96 0.96 7.97
C LYS A 77 -7.04 1.98 8.65
N VAL A 78 -7.52 3.21 8.76
CA VAL A 78 -6.94 4.25 9.62
C VAL A 78 -7.93 4.55 10.75
N ILE A 79 -7.43 4.61 11.98
CA ILE A 79 -8.23 4.87 13.18
C ILE A 79 -7.63 6.02 13.99
N PRO A 80 -8.43 6.92 14.56
CA PRO A 80 -7.90 7.96 15.43
C PRO A 80 -7.60 7.39 16.83
N PHE A 81 -6.61 7.96 17.48
CA PHE A 81 -6.20 7.69 18.86
C PHE A 81 -6.05 9.01 19.63
N VAL A 82 -6.36 8.97 20.92
CA VAL A 82 -5.76 9.89 21.89
C VAL A 82 -4.49 9.23 22.42
N THR A 83 -3.37 9.94 22.35
CA THR A 83 -2.05 9.44 22.74
C THR A 83 -1.58 9.97 24.09
N ALA A 84 -2.01 11.18 24.44
CA ALA A 84 -1.76 11.77 25.74
C ALA A 84 -2.85 12.79 26.09
N ILE A 85 -3.10 12.93 27.39
CA ILE A 85 -3.90 14.02 27.96
C ILE A 85 -3.01 14.70 28.99
N LYS A 86 -2.80 16.01 28.84
CA LYS A 86 -1.82 16.80 29.61
C LYS A 86 -2.49 18.01 30.25
N ASP A 87 -1.89 18.54 31.30
CA ASP A 87 -2.18 19.90 31.73
C ASP A 87 -1.60 20.89 30.70
N ALA A 88 -2.44 21.74 30.10
CA ALA A 88 -2.00 22.62 29.02
C ALA A 88 -0.94 23.65 29.47
N ASN A 89 -0.89 23.99 30.76
CA ASN A 89 0.07 24.96 31.29
C ASN A 89 1.40 24.31 31.67
N THR A 90 1.36 23.18 32.39
CA THR A 90 2.59 22.51 32.88
C THR A 90 3.15 21.51 31.87
N LYS A 91 2.34 21.08 30.89
CA LYS A 91 2.63 20.00 29.94
C LYS A 91 2.83 18.62 30.59
N GLU A 92 2.49 18.50 31.87
CA GLU A 92 2.53 17.22 32.58
C GLU A 92 1.37 16.33 32.13
N GLU A 93 1.68 15.09 31.74
CA GLU A 93 0.68 14.09 31.42
C GLU A 93 -0.20 13.75 32.63
N ILE A 94 -1.44 13.36 32.35
CA ILE A 94 -2.45 12.97 33.33
C ILE A 94 -2.81 11.50 33.05
N PRO A 95 -1.99 10.53 33.53
CA PRO A 95 -2.13 9.10 33.18
C PRO A 95 -3.49 8.49 33.52
N LYS A 96 -4.18 9.06 34.51
CA LYS A 96 -5.52 8.60 34.91
C LYS A 96 -6.54 8.84 33.79
N LEU A 97 -6.56 10.03 33.19
CA LEU A 97 -7.54 10.39 32.17
C LEU A 97 -7.31 9.60 30.87
N ILE A 98 -6.05 9.44 30.45
CA ILE A 98 -5.75 8.62 29.27
C ILE A 98 -6.13 7.15 29.48
N ARG A 99 -5.97 6.61 30.70
CA ARG A 99 -6.40 5.24 30.99
C ARG A 99 -7.92 5.11 30.94
N GLU A 100 -8.65 6.03 31.56
CA GLU A 100 -10.12 6.04 31.51
C GLU A 100 -10.61 6.21 30.06
N PHE A 101 -9.94 7.02 29.24
CA PHE A 101 -10.24 7.16 27.81
C PHE A 101 -9.99 5.85 27.04
N ASP A 102 -8.83 5.21 27.25
CA ASP A 102 -8.50 3.92 26.61
C ASP A 102 -9.50 2.81 27.02
N GLU A 103 -10.00 2.85 28.26
CA GLU A 103 -11.04 1.93 28.79
C GLU A 103 -12.41 2.19 28.14
N GLU A 104 -12.81 3.45 27.93
CA GLU A 104 -14.09 3.79 27.28
C GLU A 104 -14.06 3.52 25.77
N TYR A 105 -12.96 3.86 25.10
CA TYR A 105 -12.85 3.72 23.64
C TYR A 105 -12.54 2.27 23.20
N GLU A 106 -11.91 1.47 24.07
CA GLU A 106 -11.53 0.05 23.91
C GLU A 106 -10.64 -0.32 22.70
N ILE A 107 -10.52 0.55 21.68
CA ILE A 107 -9.86 0.25 20.40
C ILE A 107 -8.42 -0.23 20.59
N LYS A 108 -7.66 0.46 21.44
CA LYS A 108 -6.25 0.13 21.70
C LYS A 108 -6.13 -1.25 22.31
N GLU A 109 -6.94 -1.55 23.33
CA GLU A 109 -6.93 -2.85 23.99
C GLU A 109 -7.33 -3.97 23.04
N ASP A 110 -8.31 -3.72 22.18
CA ASP A 110 -8.81 -4.68 21.21
C ASP A 110 -7.74 -5.14 20.22
N TYR A 111 -6.95 -4.21 19.69
CA TYR A 111 -5.84 -4.54 18.80
C TYR A 111 -4.70 -5.23 19.54
N LEU A 112 -4.38 -4.80 20.76
CA LEU A 112 -3.38 -5.50 21.60
C LEU A 112 -3.81 -6.94 21.89
N LYS A 113 -5.09 -7.19 22.23
CA LYS A 113 -5.67 -8.53 22.42
C LYS A 113 -5.59 -9.39 21.15
N LYS A 114 -5.69 -8.76 19.97
CA LYS A 114 -5.51 -9.42 18.66
C LYS A 114 -4.05 -9.61 18.25
N GLY A 115 -3.10 -9.25 19.13
CA GLY A 115 -1.66 -9.43 18.93
C GLY A 115 -0.99 -8.36 18.09
N TYR A 116 -1.60 -7.18 17.94
CA TYR A 116 -0.98 -6.09 17.21
C TYR A 116 0.05 -5.36 18.08
N GLU A 117 1.16 -4.95 17.47
CA GLU A 117 2.04 -3.93 18.04
C GLU A 117 1.54 -2.54 17.67
N ILE A 118 1.69 -1.58 18.57
CA ILE A 118 1.40 -0.16 18.32
C ILE A 118 2.70 0.61 18.49
N LYS A 119 3.15 1.30 17.43
CA LYS A 119 4.45 2.00 17.39
C LYS A 119 4.32 3.36 16.73
N ASP A 120 5.17 4.30 17.12
CA ASP A 120 5.28 5.57 16.43
C ASP A 120 5.90 5.39 15.04
N VAL A 121 5.53 6.29 14.13
CA VAL A 121 5.99 6.30 12.74
C VAL A 121 7.51 6.31 12.60
N TYR A 122 8.24 7.05 13.45
CA TYR A 122 9.69 7.19 13.34
C TYR A 122 10.40 5.88 13.71
N TYR A 123 9.97 5.24 14.80
CA TYR A 123 10.48 3.93 15.18
C TYR A 123 10.27 2.91 14.07
N VAL A 124 9.10 2.91 13.44
CA VAL A 124 8.79 1.97 12.35
C VAL A 124 9.65 2.25 11.13
N PHE A 125 9.86 3.51 10.73
CA PHE A 125 10.76 3.84 9.62
C PHE A 125 12.20 3.34 9.87
N GLU A 126 12.72 3.54 11.09
CA GLU A 126 14.07 3.06 11.45
C GLU A 126 14.17 1.53 11.51
N ASN A 127 13.05 0.85 11.73
CA ASN A 127 13.01 -0.59 12.02
C ASN A 127 12.11 -1.37 11.05
N VAL A 128 11.80 -0.83 9.86
CA VAL A 128 10.76 -1.35 8.97
C VAL A 128 10.97 -2.82 8.61
N VAL A 129 12.24 -3.24 8.50
CA VAL A 129 12.64 -4.64 8.20
C VAL A 129 12.06 -5.64 9.20
N LYS A 130 11.86 -5.25 10.47
CA LYS A 130 11.26 -6.13 11.51
C LYS A 130 9.79 -6.43 11.26
N TYR A 131 9.11 -5.56 10.52
CA TYR A 131 7.67 -5.58 10.33
C TYR A 131 7.25 -6.02 8.92
N ILE A 132 8.21 -6.29 8.04
CA ILE A 132 7.92 -6.85 6.71
C ILE A 132 7.20 -8.19 6.90
N PRO A 133 5.98 -8.37 6.33
CA PRO A 133 5.25 -9.63 6.43
C PRO A 133 6.03 -10.81 5.85
N GLU A 134 6.16 -11.88 6.62
CA GLU A 134 6.65 -13.17 6.12
C GLU A 134 5.49 -13.94 5.48
N GLU A 135 5.39 -13.88 4.15
CA GLU A 135 4.26 -14.47 3.42
C GLU A 135 4.69 -15.49 2.37
N ASN A 136 3.86 -16.53 2.24
CA ASN A 136 3.92 -17.41 1.07
C ASN A 136 3.18 -16.75 -0.10
N ILE A 137 3.93 -16.04 -0.93
CA ILE A 137 3.37 -15.34 -2.10
C ILE A 137 3.00 -16.28 -3.27
N ASP A 138 3.20 -17.60 -3.17
CA ASP A 138 2.80 -18.53 -4.23
C ASP A 138 1.29 -18.60 -4.40
N THR A 139 0.51 -18.24 -3.37
CA THR A 139 -0.94 -18.12 -3.46
C THR A 139 -1.39 -16.97 -4.35
N LEU A 140 -0.48 -16.04 -4.70
CA LEU A 140 -0.73 -14.91 -5.58
C LEU A 140 -0.44 -15.24 -7.05
N ASN A 141 0.05 -16.44 -7.35
CA ASN A 141 0.25 -16.88 -8.73
C ASN A 141 -1.08 -16.89 -9.48
N ILE A 142 -1.19 -16.06 -10.51
CA ILE A 142 -2.31 -16.07 -11.45
C ILE A 142 -2.08 -17.05 -12.61
N LEU A 143 -0.84 -17.50 -12.79
CA LEU A 143 -0.42 -18.53 -13.71
C LEU A 143 0.72 -19.34 -13.07
N LYS A 144 0.68 -20.66 -13.23
CA LYS A 144 1.80 -21.57 -12.97
C LYS A 144 1.77 -22.69 -14.00
N VAL A 145 2.80 -22.76 -14.85
CA VAL A 145 2.86 -23.69 -15.98
C VAL A 145 4.30 -24.13 -16.21
N GLU A 146 4.52 -25.33 -16.77
CA GLU A 146 5.86 -25.77 -17.20
C GLU A 146 6.42 -24.78 -18.24
N SER A 147 7.70 -24.41 -18.12
CA SER A 147 8.31 -23.37 -18.97
C SER A 147 8.18 -23.67 -20.46
N ASN A 148 8.29 -24.94 -20.86
CA ASN A 148 8.18 -25.37 -22.26
C ASN A 148 6.75 -25.27 -22.84
N LYS A 149 5.73 -25.12 -22.00
CA LYS A 149 4.33 -24.96 -22.38
C LYS A 149 3.88 -23.49 -22.42
N PHE A 150 4.77 -22.55 -22.14
CA PHE A 150 4.46 -21.13 -22.19
C PHE A 150 5.17 -20.43 -23.35
N ASP A 151 4.44 -19.64 -24.11
CA ASP A 151 4.96 -18.83 -25.21
C ASP A 151 5.34 -17.42 -24.73
N PHE A 152 6.49 -17.31 -24.07
CA PHE A 152 6.98 -16.03 -23.54
C PHE A 152 7.27 -15.02 -24.66
N GLU A 153 7.83 -15.44 -25.78
CA GLU A 153 8.10 -14.55 -26.92
C GLU A 153 6.80 -14.01 -27.53
N GLY A 154 5.77 -14.87 -27.65
CA GLY A 154 4.43 -14.48 -28.07
C GLY A 154 3.82 -13.42 -27.16
N LEU A 155 3.94 -13.58 -25.83
CA LEU A 155 3.47 -12.61 -24.85
C LEU A 155 4.11 -11.23 -25.07
N ILE A 156 5.44 -11.18 -25.17
CA ILE A 156 6.17 -9.91 -25.34
C ILE A 156 5.76 -9.23 -26.65
N LYS A 157 5.73 -9.98 -27.75
CA LYS A 157 5.36 -9.45 -29.06
C LYS A 157 3.94 -8.89 -29.06
N ALA A 158 2.97 -9.66 -28.56
CA ALA A 158 1.58 -9.21 -28.49
C ALA A 158 1.43 -7.95 -27.62
N THR A 159 2.11 -7.91 -26.48
CA THR A 159 2.08 -6.73 -25.59
C THR A 159 2.68 -5.50 -26.27
N GLN A 160 3.82 -5.65 -26.96
CA GLN A 160 4.48 -4.56 -27.71
C GLN A 160 3.64 -4.07 -28.88
N GLU A 161 2.91 -4.95 -29.58
CA GLU A 161 2.03 -4.58 -30.69
C GLU A 161 0.73 -3.92 -30.22
N ASN A 162 0.25 -4.28 -29.03
CA ASN A 162 -1.05 -3.79 -28.53
C ASN A 162 -0.94 -2.49 -27.74
N LEU A 163 0.26 -2.11 -27.30
CA LEU A 163 0.54 -0.88 -26.55
C LEU A 163 1.46 0.10 -27.30
N ASP A 164 1.74 -0.10 -28.59
CA ASP A 164 2.73 0.71 -29.33
C ASP A 164 2.33 2.17 -29.52
N ASP A 165 1.04 2.46 -29.56
CA ASP A 165 0.52 3.83 -29.63
C ASP A 165 0.72 4.63 -28.32
N VAL A 166 0.88 3.94 -27.19
CA VAL A 166 0.87 4.55 -25.84
C VAL A 166 2.17 4.36 -25.06
N MET A 167 3.05 3.46 -25.49
CA MET A 167 4.30 3.14 -24.79
C MET A 167 5.43 2.71 -25.75
N ASP A 168 6.67 3.09 -25.43
CA ASP A 168 7.87 2.57 -26.10
C ASP A 168 7.97 1.04 -25.94
N LYS A 169 8.14 0.32 -27.05
CA LYS A 169 8.29 -1.14 -27.09
C LYS A 169 9.41 -1.67 -26.19
N ASN A 170 10.45 -0.86 -25.95
CA ASN A 170 11.55 -1.20 -25.04
C ASN A 170 11.19 -1.04 -23.56
N ALA A 171 10.14 -0.29 -23.23
CA ALA A 171 9.67 -0.10 -21.86
C ALA A 171 8.71 -1.20 -21.38
N VAL A 172 8.13 -1.97 -22.32
CA VAL A 172 7.17 -3.06 -22.06
C VAL A 172 7.76 -4.16 -21.18
N ILE A 173 9.04 -4.45 -21.32
CA ILE A 173 9.73 -5.50 -20.59
C ILE A 173 10.94 -4.95 -19.85
N LYS A 174 11.13 -5.40 -18.61
CA LYS A 174 12.27 -5.02 -17.78
C LYS A 174 12.80 -6.25 -17.08
N ASP A 175 14.11 -6.46 -17.11
CA ASP A 175 14.76 -7.50 -16.31
C ASP A 175 14.79 -7.05 -14.84
N MET A 176 14.45 -7.94 -13.92
CA MET A 176 14.17 -7.60 -12.53
C MET A 176 14.92 -8.53 -11.59
N LYS A 177 15.66 -8.04 -10.61
CA LYS A 177 16.25 -8.86 -9.54
C LYS A 177 15.34 -8.84 -8.32
N LYS A 178 15.02 -10.02 -7.77
CA LYS A 178 14.29 -10.14 -6.51
C LYS A 178 15.05 -9.49 -5.36
N SER A 179 14.35 -8.73 -4.53
CA SER A 179 14.91 -8.11 -3.33
C SER A 179 15.29 -9.16 -2.30
N GLU A 180 16.36 -8.91 -1.54
CA GLU A 180 16.77 -9.72 -0.39
C GLU A 180 15.95 -9.39 0.87
N LEU A 181 15.25 -8.25 0.88
CA LEU A 181 14.46 -7.79 2.02
C LEU A 181 13.07 -8.43 2.10
N THR A 182 12.46 -8.71 0.94
CA THR A 182 11.10 -9.25 0.86
C THR A 182 10.88 -9.96 -0.46
N ASN A 183 10.03 -10.98 -0.43
CA ASN A 183 9.64 -11.73 -1.61
C ASN A 183 8.73 -10.95 -2.57
N ARG A 184 8.17 -9.81 -2.14
CA ARG A 184 7.24 -8.98 -2.92
C ARG A 184 7.92 -7.95 -3.82
N LEU A 185 9.15 -7.55 -3.50
CA LEU A 185 9.83 -6.46 -4.19
C LEU A 185 10.88 -6.99 -5.16
N TYR A 186 10.92 -6.37 -6.34
CA TYR A 186 11.93 -6.62 -7.36
C TYR A 186 12.50 -5.28 -7.80
N VAL A 187 13.81 -5.21 -7.94
CA VAL A 187 14.52 -4.02 -8.42
C VAL A 187 14.98 -4.28 -9.83
N LYS A 188 14.79 -3.32 -10.74
CA LYS A 188 15.29 -3.43 -12.12
C LYS A 188 16.77 -3.77 -12.11
N SER A 189 17.16 -4.68 -12.98
CA SER A 189 18.53 -5.12 -13.16
C SER A 189 18.94 -4.95 -14.61
N ASP A 190 20.15 -4.46 -14.83
CA ASP A 190 20.77 -4.49 -16.16
C ASP A 190 21.51 -5.82 -16.43
N ALA A 191 21.44 -6.78 -15.49
CA ALA A 191 22.06 -8.08 -15.63
C ALA A 191 21.21 -8.98 -16.55
N LYS A 192 21.84 -9.53 -17.59
CA LYS A 192 21.20 -10.37 -18.62
C LYS A 192 20.69 -11.74 -18.14
N GLU A 193 20.96 -12.12 -16.89
CA GLU A 193 20.67 -13.46 -16.34
C GLU A 193 19.63 -13.41 -15.21
N SER A 194 18.73 -12.43 -15.23
CA SER A 194 17.60 -12.50 -14.30
C SER A 194 16.57 -13.53 -14.75
N ASN A 195 16.21 -14.42 -13.83
CA ASN A 195 15.09 -15.34 -13.97
C ASN A 195 13.73 -14.66 -13.77
N ALA A 196 13.71 -13.36 -13.45
CA ALA A 196 12.49 -12.59 -13.23
C ALA A 196 12.43 -11.37 -14.15
N ARG A 197 11.26 -11.17 -14.73
CA ARG A 197 10.97 -10.05 -15.64
C ARG A 197 9.67 -9.38 -15.26
N TYR A 198 9.66 -8.06 -15.36
CA TYR A 198 8.43 -7.28 -15.35
C TYR A 198 7.93 -7.13 -16.79
N VAL A 199 6.67 -7.46 -17.04
CA VAL A 199 6.02 -7.29 -18.34
C VAL A 199 4.76 -6.44 -18.13
N VAL A 200 4.71 -5.29 -18.78
CA VAL A 200 3.57 -4.36 -18.70
C VAL A 200 2.30 -5.05 -19.22
N PHE A 201 1.18 -4.83 -18.56
CA PHE A 201 -0.14 -5.19 -19.08
C PHE A 201 -0.98 -3.97 -19.40
N ALA A 202 -0.98 -2.98 -18.52
CA ALA A 202 -1.80 -1.79 -18.67
C ALA A 202 -0.99 -0.53 -18.40
N THR A 203 -1.30 0.53 -19.13
CA THR A 203 -0.68 1.85 -18.97
C THR A 203 -1.74 2.92 -19.07
N LYS A 204 -1.53 4.02 -18.36
CA LYS A 204 -2.35 5.22 -18.51
C LYS A 204 -1.98 5.93 -19.81
N ASP A 205 -2.97 6.33 -20.61
CA ASP A 205 -2.72 7.22 -21.74
C ASP A 205 -2.36 8.63 -21.23
N SER A 206 -1.35 9.24 -21.84
CA SER A 206 -0.92 10.61 -21.54
C SER A 206 -1.77 11.67 -22.26
N SER A 207 -2.62 11.24 -23.21
CA SER A 207 -3.67 12.08 -23.77
C SER A 207 -4.73 12.35 -22.69
N PHE A 208 -5.39 13.51 -22.72
CA PHE A 208 -6.29 14.06 -21.67
C PHE A 208 -7.49 13.19 -21.24
N ILE A 209 -7.57 11.94 -21.68
CA ILE A 209 -8.58 10.97 -21.33
C ILE A 209 -7.95 10.05 -20.29
N ASP A 210 -8.43 10.07 -19.05
CA ASP A 210 -7.99 9.19 -17.95
C ASP A 210 -8.37 7.70 -18.17
N ASP A 211 -8.14 7.19 -19.38
CA ASP A 211 -8.39 5.80 -19.74
C ASP A 211 -7.11 4.97 -19.53
N ILE A 212 -7.28 3.78 -18.98
CA ILE A 212 -6.24 2.76 -18.82
C ILE A 212 -6.28 1.86 -20.04
N ILE A 213 -5.23 1.90 -20.85
CA ILE A 213 -5.10 1.09 -22.06
C ILE A 213 -4.43 -0.24 -21.70
N CYS A 214 -5.08 -1.35 -22.03
CA CYS A 214 -4.63 -2.69 -21.69
C CYS A 214 -4.08 -3.44 -22.91
N ALA A 215 -3.15 -4.37 -22.66
CA ALA A 215 -2.54 -5.21 -23.68
C ALA A 215 -3.51 -6.21 -24.31
N ASP A 216 -4.72 -6.38 -23.75
CA ASP A 216 -5.82 -7.11 -24.39
C ASP A 216 -6.59 -6.26 -25.43
N LYS A 217 -6.11 -5.03 -25.72
CA LYS A 217 -6.70 -4.01 -26.61
C LYS A 217 -7.99 -3.36 -26.08
N GLU A 218 -8.37 -3.64 -24.85
CA GLU A 218 -9.50 -2.97 -24.22
C GLU A 218 -9.03 -1.76 -23.40
N ALA A 219 -9.85 -0.73 -23.33
CA ALA A 219 -9.63 0.43 -22.47
C ALA A 219 -10.57 0.36 -21.26
N ILE A 220 -10.06 0.74 -20.10
CA ILE A 220 -10.85 0.90 -18.88
C ILE A 220 -10.93 2.38 -18.57
N LYS A 221 -12.16 2.89 -18.46
CA LYS A 221 -12.37 4.25 -17.95
C LYS A 221 -12.09 4.22 -16.46
N ASP A 222 -11.07 4.95 -16.01
CA ASP A 222 -10.61 4.89 -14.62
C ASP A 222 -11.62 5.51 -13.63
N ILE A 223 -12.50 6.40 -14.11
CA ILE A 223 -13.51 7.09 -13.29
C ILE A 223 -14.45 6.07 -12.60
N GLY A 224 -14.22 5.84 -11.30
CA GLY A 224 -15.05 4.99 -10.44
C GLY A 224 -14.82 3.48 -10.59
N CYS A 225 -13.75 3.08 -11.27
CA CYS A 225 -13.35 1.70 -11.43
C CYS A 225 -12.59 1.20 -10.19
N ASP A 226 -12.95 0.02 -9.68
CA ASP A 226 -12.13 -0.65 -8.66
C ASP A 226 -10.92 -1.33 -9.31
N ILE A 227 -9.75 -0.68 -9.20
CA ILE A 227 -8.44 -1.20 -9.62
C ILE A 227 -7.65 -1.82 -8.45
N GLY A 228 -8.22 -1.87 -7.25
CA GLY A 228 -7.58 -2.41 -6.06
C GLY A 228 -6.37 -1.62 -5.56
N ASP A 229 -5.29 -2.32 -5.25
CA ASP A 229 -4.02 -1.74 -4.77
C ASP A 229 -3.11 -1.27 -5.92
N LEU A 230 -3.61 -1.34 -7.16
CA LEU A 230 -2.88 -0.84 -8.32
C LEU A 230 -2.78 0.68 -8.25
N GLU A 231 -1.59 1.19 -8.49
CA GLU A 231 -1.29 2.62 -8.44
C GLU A 231 -1.04 3.21 -9.82
N ILE A 232 -1.71 2.70 -10.86
CA ILE A 232 -1.50 3.11 -12.27
C ILE A 232 -1.56 4.64 -12.44
N ASN A 233 -2.37 5.35 -11.65
CA ASN A 233 -2.42 6.81 -11.66
C ASN A 233 -1.13 7.51 -11.20
N ASN A 234 -0.35 6.87 -10.33
CA ASN A 234 0.93 7.35 -9.84
C ASN A 234 2.10 6.72 -10.62
N THR A 235 2.02 5.41 -10.88
CA THR A 235 3.11 4.61 -11.46
C THR A 235 3.10 4.58 -12.99
N MET A 236 2.03 5.09 -13.61
CA MET A 236 1.74 5.10 -15.05
C MET A 236 1.49 3.72 -15.67
N ASP A 237 2.09 2.65 -15.16
CA ASP A 237 1.87 1.29 -15.64
C ASP A 237 1.71 0.25 -14.53
N CYS A 238 1.07 -0.88 -14.89
CA CYS A 238 1.04 -2.11 -14.10
C CYS A 238 1.17 -3.35 -14.98
N GLY A 239 1.54 -4.48 -14.39
CA GLY A 239 1.85 -5.66 -15.18
C GLY A 239 2.13 -6.89 -14.34
N TYR A 240 2.91 -7.79 -14.92
CA TYR A 240 3.26 -9.07 -14.33
C TYR A 240 4.70 -9.04 -13.83
N ILE A 241 4.93 -9.62 -12.66
CA ILE A 241 6.22 -10.23 -12.38
C ILE A 241 6.14 -11.68 -12.82
N ILE A 242 6.94 -12.02 -13.83
CA ILE A 242 7.07 -13.37 -14.37
C ILE A 242 8.41 -13.92 -13.93
N GLU A 243 8.37 -15.03 -13.21
CA GLU A 243 9.56 -15.75 -12.72
C GLU A 243 9.63 -17.12 -13.36
N GLU A 244 10.81 -17.50 -13.87
CA GLU A 244 11.13 -18.87 -14.25
C GLU A 244 11.97 -19.53 -13.15
N LYS A 245 11.45 -20.60 -12.55
CA LYS A 245 12.14 -21.34 -11.49
C LYS A 245 11.77 -22.82 -11.56
N ASP A 246 12.79 -23.68 -11.44
CA ASP A 246 12.64 -25.14 -11.38
C ASP A 246 11.84 -25.72 -12.57
N GLY A 247 11.97 -25.13 -13.76
CA GLY A 247 11.26 -25.55 -14.98
C GLY A 247 9.79 -25.12 -15.05
N TYR A 248 9.36 -24.22 -14.16
CA TYR A 248 8.04 -23.60 -14.18
C TYR A 248 8.14 -22.10 -14.38
N ILE A 249 7.21 -21.56 -15.16
CA ILE A 249 6.92 -20.13 -15.23
C ILE A 249 5.76 -19.84 -14.28
N THR A 250 5.94 -18.82 -13.46
CA THR A 250 4.88 -18.24 -12.62
C THR A 250 4.68 -16.78 -12.95
N ALA A 251 3.44 -16.31 -12.87
CA ALA A 251 3.12 -14.90 -13.04
C ALA A 251 2.29 -14.40 -11.87
N LYS A 252 2.63 -13.21 -11.38
CA LYS A 252 1.92 -12.49 -10.31
C LYS A 252 1.69 -11.05 -10.74
N ILE A 253 0.62 -10.43 -10.27
CA ILE A 253 0.28 -9.05 -10.61
C ILE A 253 1.14 -8.09 -9.79
N ALA A 254 1.64 -7.04 -10.42
CA ALA A 254 2.54 -6.07 -9.80
C ALA A 254 2.32 -4.64 -10.29
N ASN A 255 2.54 -3.68 -9.37
CA ASN A 255 2.82 -2.28 -9.71
C ASN A 255 4.30 -2.13 -10.10
N PHE A 256 4.61 -1.10 -10.89
CA PHE A 256 5.99 -0.73 -11.21
C PHE A 256 6.25 0.76 -11.01
N ASN A 257 7.04 1.10 -10.00
CA ASN A 257 7.48 2.46 -9.75
C ASN A 257 8.77 2.75 -10.52
N SER A 258 8.70 3.64 -11.51
CA SER A 258 9.81 4.05 -12.37
C SER A 258 10.67 5.17 -11.78
N GLU A 259 10.20 5.87 -10.74
CA GLU A 259 10.77 7.12 -10.22
C GLU A 259 10.92 7.12 -8.70
N THR A 260 11.54 6.08 -8.13
CA THR A 260 11.84 6.10 -6.69
C THR A 260 12.88 7.18 -6.35
N SER A 261 12.87 7.71 -5.12
CA SER A 261 13.75 8.83 -4.71
C SER A 261 15.24 8.55 -4.84
N ASN A 262 15.65 7.27 -4.82
CA ASN A 262 17.03 6.84 -5.03
C ASN A 262 17.33 6.42 -6.49
N LYS A 263 16.41 6.73 -7.42
CA LYS A 263 16.48 6.42 -8.87
C LYS A 263 16.48 4.92 -9.19
N ASN A 264 16.11 4.07 -8.23
CA ASN A 264 15.81 2.68 -8.54
C ASN A 264 14.46 2.59 -9.26
N GLN A 265 14.28 1.52 -10.01
CA GLN A 265 12.98 1.17 -10.58
C GLN A 265 12.54 -0.13 -9.93
N ILE A 266 11.34 -0.16 -9.36
CA ILE A 266 10.91 -1.22 -8.45
C ILE A 266 9.56 -1.75 -8.87
N ALA A 267 9.41 -3.06 -8.94
CA ALA A 267 8.11 -3.71 -9.03
C ALA A 267 7.72 -4.31 -7.68
N GLN A 268 6.44 -4.19 -7.33
CA GLN A 268 5.87 -4.73 -6.10
C GLN A 268 4.68 -5.63 -6.43
N ILE A 269 4.72 -6.88 -5.97
CA ILE A 269 3.62 -7.83 -6.08
C ILE A 269 2.46 -7.43 -5.16
N LEU A 270 1.25 -7.43 -5.71
CA LEU A 270 0.02 -7.00 -5.03
C LEU A 270 -0.91 -8.17 -4.72
N ASP A 271 -1.81 -7.96 -3.75
CA ASP A 271 -2.85 -8.94 -3.40
C ASP A 271 -4.14 -8.71 -4.17
N TYR A 272 -4.50 -7.44 -4.37
CA TYR A 272 -5.75 -7.04 -4.99
C TYR A 272 -5.52 -6.08 -6.16
N SER A 273 -6.12 -6.42 -7.30
CA SER A 273 -5.99 -5.67 -8.55
C SER A 273 -7.33 -5.46 -9.24
N GLY A 274 -8.43 -5.53 -8.46
CA GLY A 274 -9.79 -5.25 -8.91
C GLY A 274 -10.17 -5.86 -10.25
N VAL A 275 -10.79 -5.05 -11.12
CA VAL A 275 -11.25 -5.49 -12.45
C VAL A 275 -10.13 -5.96 -13.38
N LEU A 276 -8.90 -5.46 -13.17
CA LEU A 276 -7.75 -5.82 -14.00
C LEU A 276 -7.31 -7.26 -13.77
N LYS A 277 -7.60 -7.85 -12.59
CA LYS A 277 -7.23 -9.23 -12.26
C LYS A 277 -7.70 -10.22 -13.33
N THR A 278 -8.98 -10.18 -13.67
CA THR A 278 -9.60 -11.12 -14.62
C THR A 278 -9.05 -10.90 -16.03
N LYS A 279 -8.85 -9.65 -16.44
CA LYS A 279 -8.27 -9.30 -17.74
C LYS A 279 -6.85 -9.83 -17.87
N MET A 280 -6.05 -9.62 -16.84
CA MET A 280 -4.66 -10.09 -16.77
C MET A 280 -4.57 -11.62 -16.82
N ILE A 281 -5.42 -12.32 -16.06
CA ILE A 281 -5.53 -13.79 -16.11
C ILE A 281 -5.91 -14.26 -17.52
N ASN A 282 -6.93 -13.66 -18.13
CA ASN A 282 -7.40 -14.07 -19.45
C ASN A 282 -6.32 -13.85 -20.51
N PHE A 283 -5.67 -12.69 -20.50
CA PHE A 283 -4.64 -12.34 -21.47
C PHE A 283 -3.42 -13.27 -21.36
N ILE A 284 -2.87 -13.46 -20.15
CA ILE A 284 -1.66 -14.28 -20.00
C ILE A 284 -1.90 -15.76 -20.33
N ASN A 285 -3.11 -16.27 -20.11
CA ASN A 285 -3.46 -17.66 -20.43
C ASN A 285 -3.50 -17.96 -21.93
N ILE A 286 -3.65 -16.95 -22.79
CA ILE A 286 -3.59 -17.12 -24.27
C ILE A 286 -2.25 -17.72 -24.71
N PHE A 287 -1.19 -17.46 -23.95
CA PHE A 287 0.17 -17.91 -24.25
C PHE A 287 0.52 -19.27 -23.64
N THR A 288 -0.45 -19.95 -23.04
CA THR A 288 -0.28 -21.33 -22.57
C THR A 288 -0.69 -22.33 -23.65
N LYS A 289 0.17 -23.30 -23.94
CA LYS A 289 0.00 -24.34 -24.96
C LYS A 289 -0.71 -25.57 -24.44
#